data_AF-A0A226ED68-F1
#
_entry.id   AF-A0A226ED68-F1
#
_cell.length_a   1.000
_cell.length_b   1.000
_cell.length_c   1.000
_cell.angle_alpha   90.00
_cell.angle_beta   90.00
_cell.angle_gamma   90.00
#
_symmetry.space_group_name_H-M   'P 1'
#
loop_
_entity.id
_entity.type
_entity.pdbx_description
1 polymer ?
#
loop_
_entity_poly.entity_id
_entity_poly.type
_entity_poly.pdbx_seq_one_letter_code
_entity_poly.pdbx_strand_id
1 'polypeptide(L)'
;MYTRKILHFYKIFLKLCTSIACISLDWDAQKGCLTSVKSPRRLYQFKVHLTIAVVHNVFLIVSLLSRNISEFGIAYHMLAIYFTIGYIMCNGCRVVCWLNEKEIIKLVNAQGDMERKLLDKDSFGRSDTASEKKAKDKGKPETPPYSLKVPATPRIENTTGEKFEKNLLLIGIGTGLGVPTMVFLILMAHPCLPPFLGSVFFTYVGKKRCITLGWWSYWGHGLLNFWMHLDMVLGFVFTMFGLFFLSTCLLHDYLEVLNSNFPLIKTGKIDSVSLSPLRGYRYLQILEKQVNECFRRHYFPLFLGGMTALTIFCLHACIRLPGKIPMPGFSYFPMVAFDGVVSLLIMTTRAANVREKSISMIRSWSNCQTIKRKHLVKKMTKSFVPLKVQLGGGFVDKLTPLLILNFTVSQVVSLLLLRS
;
A
#
# COMPACT_ATOMS: atom_id res chain seq x y z
N MET A 1 7.47 -0.68 17.74
CA MET A 1 6.96 0.52 17.05
C MET A 1 5.78 0.14 16.15
N TYR A 2 5.98 -0.75 15.20
CA TYR A 2 4.96 -1.38 14.35
C TYR A 2 4.07 -2.41 15.07
N THR A 3 4.66 -3.41 15.77
CA THR A 3 3.92 -4.51 16.41
C THR A 3 2.92 -4.03 17.45
N ARG A 4 3.24 -2.94 18.13
CA ARG A 4 2.44 -2.46 19.27
C ARG A 4 1.22 -1.64 18.86
N LYS A 5 1.22 -1.00 17.68
CA LYS A 5 0.21 0.02 17.37
C LYS A 5 -0.47 -0.18 16.02
N ILE A 6 0.30 -0.26 14.94
CA ILE A 6 -0.27 -0.41 13.59
C ILE A 6 -0.71 -1.86 13.33
N LEU A 7 0.01 -2.83 13.89
CA LEU A 7 -0.31 -4.26 13.70
C LEU A 7 -1.75 -4.60 14.15
N HIS A 8 -2.28 -3.93 15.17
CA HIS A 8 -3.67 -4.15 15.61
C HIS A 8 -4.67 -3.75 14.51
N PHE A 9 -4.52 -2.57 13.93
CA PHE A 9 -5.37 -2.11 12.81
C PHE A 9 -5.16 -2.96 11.57
N TYR A 10 -3.92 -3.34 11.27
CA TYR A 10 -3.61 -4.25 10.16
C TYR A 10 -4.30 -5.60 10.33
N LYS A 11 -4.30 -6.18 11.53
CA LYS A 11 -5.02 -7.43 11.84
C LYS A 11 -6.53 -7.29 11.70
N ILE A 12 -7.11 -6.18 12.16
CA ILE A 12 -8.53 -5.90 11.98
C ILE A 12 -8.86 -5.84 10.49
N PHE A 13 -8.07 -5.10 9.72
CA PHE A 13 -8.30 -4.92 8.30
C PHE A 13 -8.10 -6.24 7.53
N LEU A 14 -7.04 -6.99 7.83
CA LEU A 14 -6.82 -8.33 7.29
C LEU A 14 -8.01 -9.23 7.60
N LYS A 15 -8.49 -9.28 8.86
CA LYS A 15 -9.65 -10.08 9.25
C LYS A 15 -10.91 -9.68 8.48
N LEU A 16 -11.14 -8.39 8.27
CA LEU A 16 -12.24 -7.88 7.45
C LEU A 16 -12.12 -8.40 6.01
N CYS A 17 -10.96 -8.24 5.39
CA CYS A 17 -10.70 -8.71 4.03
C CYS A 17 -10.83 -10.23 3.88
N THR A 18 -10.28 -11.00 4.81
CA THR A 18 -10.39 -12.47 4.84
C THR A 18 -11.83 -12.93 5.06
N SER A 19 -12.64 -12.19 5.83
CA SER A 19 -14.05 -12.52 6.06
C SER A 19 -14.92 -12.43 4.80
N ILE A 20 -14.56 -11.52 3.88
CA ILE A 20 -15.22 -11.32 2.58
C ILE A 20 -14.56 -12.19 1.50
N ALA A 21 -13.51 -12.94 1.86
CA ALA A 21 -12.67 -13.71 0.95
C ALA A 21 -12.05 -12.86 -0.18
N CYS A 22 -11.71 -11.59 0.11
CA CYS A 22 -11.15 -10.71 -0.92
C CYS A 22 -9.62 -10.88 -1.12
N ILE A 23 -8.95 -11.54 -0.18
CA ILE A 23 -7.51 -11.85 -0.18
C ILE A 23 -7.25 -13.31 0.27
N SER A 24 -6.13 -13.89 -0.18
CA SER A 24 -5.70 -15.26 0.15
C SER A 24 -4.75 -15.34 1.37
N LEU A 25 -4.68 -14.28 2.18
CA LEU A 25 -3.78 -14.16 3.34
C LEU A 25 -4.54 -14.34 4.65
N ASP A 26 -3.86 -14.94 5.65
CA ASP A 26 -4.38 -15.13 7.01
C ASP A 26 -3.29 -14.84 8.05
N TRP A 27 -3.70 -14.44 9.26
CA TRP A 27 -2.78 -14.19 10.37
C TRP A 27 -2.72 -15.40 11.30
N ASP A 28 -1.54 -16.03 11.40
CA ASP A 28 -1.30 -17.09 12.36
C ASP A 28 -1.04 -16.47 13.74
N ALA A 29 -2.07 -16.51 14.60
CA ALA A 29 -2.00 -15.95 15.95
C ALA A 29 -0.95 -16.64 16.84
N GLN A 30 -0.71 -17.95 16.64
CA GLN A 30 0.27 -18.71 17.43
C GLN A 30 1.70 -18.33 17.06
N LYS A 31 1.98 -18.20 15.76
CA LYS A 31 3.32 -17.84 15.26
C LYS A 31 3.56 -16.32 15.26
N GLY A 32 2.51 -15.53 15.34
CA GLY A 32 2.57 -14.09 15.18
C GLY A 32 3.09 -13.68 13.81
N CYS A 33 2.71 -14.43 12.76
CA CYS A 33 3.19 -14.21 11.40
C CYS A 33 2.05 -14.32 10.38
N LEU A 34 2.25 -13.71 9.22
CA LEU A 34 1.36 -13.83 8.08
C LEU A 34 1.57 -15.20 7.42
N THR A 35 0.47 -15.85 7.03
CA THR A 35 0.47 -17.16 6.36
C THR A 35 -0.55 -17.17 5.23
N SER A 36 -0.41 -18.15 4.33
CA SER A 36 -1.44 -18.42 3.32
C SER A 36 -2.68 -19.00 3.99
N VAL A 37 -3.87 -18.72 3.45
CA VAL A 37 -5.13 -19.31 3.92
C VAL A 37 -5.07 -20.84 3.82
N LYS A 38 -5.08 -21.51 4.97
CA LYS A 38 -5.03 -22.98 5.06
C LYS A 38 -6.35 -23.67 4.71
N SER A 39 -7.47 -22.95 4.83
CA SER A 39 -8.80 -23.53 4.60
C SER A 39 -9.07 -23.68 3.09
N PRO A 40 -9.27 -24.91 2.57
CA PRO A 40 -9.51 -25.13 1.14
C PRO A 40 -10.80 -24.46 0.66
N ARG A 41 -11.84 -24.41 1.50
CA ARG A 41 -13.12 -23.75 1.19
C ARG A 41 -12.95 -22.24 0.96
N ARG A 42 -12.18 -21.57 1.82
CA ARG A 42 -11.91 -20.12 1.68
C ARG A 42 -11.05 -19.82 0.46
N LEU A 43 -10.03 -20.65 0.21
CA LEU A 43 -9.21 -20.50 -1.00
C LEU A 43 -10.04 -20.69 -2.27
N TYR A 44 -10.96 -21.65 -2.28
CA TYR A 44 -11.91 -21.84 -3.37
C TYR A 44 -12.83 -20.62 -3.55
N GLN A 45 -13.40 -20.09 -2.47
CA GLN A 45 -14.21 -18.86 -2.50
C GLN A 45 -13.44 -17.67 -3.10
N PHE A 46 -12.21 -17.42 -2.62
CA PHE A 46 -11.35 -16.37 -3.16
C PHE A 46 -11.11 -16.54 -4.66
N LYS A 47 -10.80 -17.76 -5.12
CA LYS A 47 -10.60 -18.06 -6.56
C LYS A 47 -11.86 -17.79 -7.37
N VAL A 48 -13.03 -18.23 -6.87
CA VAL A 48 -14.32 -17.97 -7.53
C VAL A 48 -14.59 -16.47 -7.63
N HIS A 49 -14.40 -15.70 -6.56
CA HIS A 49 -14.59 -14.24 -6.59
C HIS A 49 -13.64 -13.58 -7.58
N LEU A 50 -12.36 -13.97 -7.58
CA LEU A 50 -11.36 -13.44 -8.51
C LEU A 50 -11.72 -13.76 -9.96
N THR A 51 -12.16 -14.98 -10.26
CA THR A 51 -12.62 -15.37 -11.59
C THR A 51 -13.85 -14.57 -12.01
N ILE A 52 -14.85 -14.43 -11.14
CA ILE A 52 -16.05 -13.61 -11.41
C ILE A 52 -15.64 -12.17 -11.72
N ALA A 53 -14.73 -11.58 -10.94
CA ALA A 53 -14.27 -10.22 -11.13
C ALA A 53 -13.52 -10.03 -12.47
N VAL A 54 -12.68 -11.00 -12.87
CA VAL A 54 -11.99 -10.98 -14.17
C VAL A 54 -12.98 -11.13 -15.33
N VAL A 55 -13.91 -12.08 -15.25
CA VAL A 55 -14.97 -12.27 -16.25
C VAL A 55 -15.83 -11.02 -16.37
N HIS A 56 -16.15 -10.38 -15.24
CA HIS A 56 -16.89 -9.14 -15.22
C HIS A 56 -16.10 -8.01 -15.91
N ASN A 57 -14.80 -7.87 -15.68
CA ASN A 57 -13.98 -6.88 -16.40
C ASN A 57 -13.99 -7.10 -17.92
N VAL A 58 -13.85 -8.34 -18.38
CA VAL A 58 -13.93 -8.67 -19.81
C VAL A 58 -15.32 -8.30 -20.35
N PHE A 59 -16.36 -8.63 -19.61
CA PHE A 59 -17.73 -8.28 -19.96
C PHE A 59 -17.92 -6.76 -20.08
N LEU A 60 -17.39 -5.96 -19.13
CA LEU A 60 -17.47 -4.49 -19.18
C LEU A 60 -16.78 -3.93 -20.44
N ILE A 61 -15.60 -4.46 -20.79
CA ILE A 61 -14.86 -4.05 -21.99
C ILE A 61 -15.65 -4.39 -23.25
N VAL A 62 -16.16 -5.63 -23.36
CA VAL A 62 -16.98 -6.05 -24.50
C VAL A 62 -18.27 -5.23 -24.60
N SER A 63 -18.91 -4.94 -23.47
CA SER A 63 -20.11 -4.09 -23.43
C SER A 63 -19.81 -2.64 -23.84
N LEU A 64 -18.63 -2.12 -23.52
CA LEU A 64 -18.20 -0.79 -23.95
C LEU A 64 -17.93 -0.73 -25.46
N LEU A 65 -17.37 -1.80 -26.02
CA LEU A 65 -17.04 -1.88 -27.44
C LEU A 65 -18.26 -2.17 -28.33
N SER A 66 -19.24 -2.93 -27.81
CA SER A 66 -20.41 -3.35 -28.59
C SER A 66 -21.56 -2.34 -28.60
N ARG A 67 -21.64 -1.45 -27.61
CA ARG A 67 -22.75 -0.49 -27.50
C ARG A 67 -22.54 0.74 -28.36
N ASN A 68 -23.61 1.16 -29.04
CA ASN A 68 -23.60 2.38 -29.83
C ASN A 68 -23.56 3.61 -28.89
N ILE A 69 -22.47 4.37 -28.95
CA ILE A 69 -22.17 5.51 -28.06
C ILE A 69 -23.23 6.62 -28.17
N SER A 70 -23.89 6.73 -29.32
CA SER A 70 -24.86 7.80 -29.62
C SER A 70 -26.13 7.72 -28.76
N GLU A 71 -26.50 6.55 -28.25
CA GLU A 71 -27.78 6.34 -27.57
C GLU A 71 -27.78 6.80 -26.11
N PHE A 72 -26.69 6.57 -25.38
CA PHE A 72 -26.63 6.79 -23.93
C PHE A 72 -26.09 8.18 -23.56
N GLY A 73 -25.60 8.96 -24.52
CA GLY A 73 -24.99 10.26 -24.25
C GLY A 73 -23.58 10.15 -23.64
N ILE A 74 -22.79 11.21 -23.85
CA ILE A 74 -21.34 11.22 -23.53
C ILE A 74 -21.05 11.01 -22.04
N ALA A 75 -21.90 11.53 -21.15
CA ALA A 75 -21.70 11.44 -19.71
C ALA A 75 -21.71 9.99 -19.20
N TYR A 76 -22.63 9.17 -19.70
CA TYR A 76 -22.74 7.76 -19.34
C TYR A 76 -21.59 6.94 -19.90
N HIS A 77 -21.11 7.28 -21.11
CA HIS A 77 -19.94 6.64 -21.67
C HIS A 77 -18.67 6.92 -20.86
N MET A 78 -18.47 8.17 -20.43
CA MET A 78 -17.38 8.54 -19.53
C MET A 78 -17.45 7.80 -18.19
N LEU A 79 -18.65 7.66 -17.61
CA LEU A 79 -18.87 6.89 -16.40
C LEU A 79 -18.50 5.41 -16.59
N ALA A 80 -18.87 4.83 -17.72
CA ALA A 80 -18.57 3.44 -18.04
C ALA A 80 -17.07 3.19 -18.27
N ILE A 81 -16.37 4.09 -18.97
CA ILE A 81 -14.90 4.05 -19.10
C ILE A 81 -14.24 4.14 -17.73
N TYR A 82 -14.70 5.08 -16.90
CA TYR A 82 -14.18 5.28 -15.55
C TYR A 82 -14.27 4.00 -14.72
N PHE A 83 -15.46 3.39 -14.63
CA PHE A 83 -15.62 2.16 -13.86
C PHE A 83 -14.76 1.05 -14.43
N THR A 84 -14.68 0.92 -15.75
CA THR A 84 -13.85 -0.10 -16.39
C THR A 84 -12.37 0.05 -16.02
N ILE A 85 -11.81 1.26 -16.05
CA ILE A 85 -10.43 1.51 -15.62
C ILE A 85 -10.26 1.15 -14.14
N GLY A 86 -11.20 1.57 -13.29
CA GLY A 86 -11.16 1.32 -11.84
C GLY A 86 -11.16 -0.16 -11.51
N TYR A 87 -12.01 -0.91 -12.21
CA TYR A 87 -12.15 -2.35 -12.11
C TYR A 87 -10.92 -3.10 -12.59
N ILE A 88 -10.36 -2.72 -13.74
CA ILE A 88 -9.12 -3.31 -14.27
C ILE A 88 -7.97 -3.09 -13.29
N MET A 89 -7.83 -1.87 -12.76
CA MET A 89 -6.80 -1.54 -11.78
C MET A 89 -6.98 -2.32 -10.47
N CYS A 90 -8.17 -2.29 -9.85
CA CYS A 90 -8.41 -2.97 -8.58
C CYS A 90 -8.20 -4.49 -8.70
N ASN A 91 -8.76 -5.11 -9.74
CA ASN A 91 -8.61 -6.55 -9.95
C ASN A 91 -7.19 -6.92 -10.36
N GLY A 92 -6.53 -6.14 -11.20
CA GLY A 92 -5.13 -6.38 -11.56
C GLY A 92 -4.21 -6.31 -10.33
N CYS A 93 -4.43 -5.35 -9.42
CA CYS A 93 -3.67 -5.26 -8.16
C CYS A 93 -3.88 -6.51 -7.29
N ARG A 94 -5.12 -7.03 -7.22
CA ARG A 94 -5.44 -8.27 -6.49
C ARG A 94 -4.80 -9.50 -7.14
N VAL A 95 -4.86 -9.62 -8.47
CA VAL A 95 -4.19 -10.70 -9.22
C VAL A 95 -2.70 -10.68 -8.95
N VAL A 96 -2.06 -9.50 -9.04
CA VAL A 96 -0.64 -9.34 -8.75
C VAL A 96 -0.32 -9.72 -7.30
N CYS A 97 -1.15 -9.31 -6.33
CA CYS A 97 -0.99 -9.70 -4.93
C CYS A 97 -1.05 -11.22 -4.74
N TRP A 98 -1.97 -11.89 -5.44
CA TRP A 98 -2.10 -13.35 -5.40
C TRP A 98 -0.90 -14.06 -6.04
N LEU A 99 -0.44 -13.59 -7.21
CA LEU A 99 0.74 -14.14 -7.89
C LEU A 99 2.02 -13.99 -7.04
N ASN A 100 2.13 -12.91 -6.27
CA ASN A 100 3.26 -12.61 -5.40
C ASN A 100 3.02 -12.99 -3.92
N GLU A 101 2.03 -13.83 -3.63
CA GLU A 101 1.60 -14.13 -2.25
C GLU A 101 2.76 -14.60 -1.36
N LYS A 102 3.62 -15.50 -1.88
CA LYS A 102 4.76 -16.03 -1.14
C LYS A 102 5.78 -14.96 -0.77
N GLU A 103 6.06 -14.04 -1.69
CA GLU A 103 7.01 -12.95 -1.46
C GLU A 103 6.43 -11.91 -0.50
N ILE A 104 5.13 -11.63 -0.58
CA ILE A 104 4.41 -10.76 0.37
C ILE A 104 4.45 -11.35 1.78
N ILE A 105 4.20 -12.66 1.92
CA ILE A 105 4.30 -13.35 3.22
C ILE A 105 5.72 -13.24 3.78
N LYS A 106 6.74 -13.51 2.97
CA LYS A 106 8.15 -13.36 3.36
C LYS A 106 8.47 -11.93 3.79
N LEU A 107 8.01 -10.93 3.04
CA LEU A 107 8.23 -9.52 3.33
C LEU A 107 7.62 -9.11 4.67
N VAL A 108 6.33 -9.37 4.89
CA VAL A 108 5.64 -8.98 6.14
C VAL A 108 6.24 -9.70 7.35
N ASN A 109 6.62 -10.97 7.19
CA ASN A 109 7.27 -11.72 8.27
C ASN A 109 8.69 -11.21 8.55
N ALA A 110 9.46 -10.87 7.52
CA ALA A 110 10.79 -10.27 7.67
C ALA A 110 10.71 -8.90 8.35
N GLN A 111 9.67 -8.11 8.09
CA GLN A 111 9.41 -6.85 8.80
C GLN A 111 9.17 -7.09 10.29
N GLY A 112 8.34 -8.08 10.64
CA GLY A 112 8.08 -8.47 12.03
C GLY A 112 9.31 -9.00 12.74
N ASP A 113 10.11 -9.84 12.08
CA ASP A 113 11.39 -10.36 12.61
C ASP A 113 12.41 -9.26 12.84
N MET A 114 12.53 -8.33 11.88
CA MET A 114 13.41 -7.18 12.01
C MET A 114 13.01 -6.32 13.20
N GLU A 115 11.72 -6.10 13.40
CA GLU A 115 11.23 -5.35 14.55
C GLU A 115 11.55 -6.05 15.87
N ARG A 116 11.31 -7.37 15.96
CA ARG A 116 11.65 -8.16 17.15
C ARG A 116 13.13 -8.02 17.50
N LYS A 117 14.01 -8.13 16.50
CA LYS A 117 15.47 -7.95 16.68
C LYS A 117 15.86 -6.52 17.05
N LEU A 118 15.15 -5.50 16.57
CA LEU A 118 15.40 -4.11 16.94
C LEU A 118 14.92 -3.79 18.37
N LEU A 119 13.84 -4.45 18.83
CA LEU A 119 13.29 -4.27 20.18
C LEU A 119 14.05 -5.07 21.24
N ASP A 120 14.59 -6.23 20.88
CA ASP A 120 15.45 -7.04 21.75
C ASP A 120 16.85 -6.41 21.86
N LYS A 121 16.96 -5.44 22.76
CA LYS A 121 18.19 -4.68 23.04
C LYS A 121 19.38 -5.58 23.38
N ASP A 122 19.14 -6.74 23.99
CA ASP A 122 20.22 -7.63 24.43
C ASP A 122 20.78 -8.45 23.27
N SER A 123 19.95 -8.78 22.28
CA SER A 123 20.37 -9.58 21.11
C SER A 123 21.42 -8.89 20.25
N PHE A 124 21.37 -7.56 20.12
CA PHE A 124 22.28 -6.83 19.24
C PHE A 124 23.71 -6.70 19.79
N GLY A 125 23.90 -6.86 21.11
CA GLY A 125 25.21 -6.75 21.76
C GLY A 125 25.91 -8.09 22.05
N ARG A 126 25.17 -9.20 22.18
CA ARG A 126 25.71 -10.46 22.75
C ARG A 126 26.23 -11.49 21.75
N SER A 127 25.80 -11.44 20.48
CA SER A 127 26.03 -12.57 19.55
C SER A 127 27.51 -12.84 19.25
N ASP A 128 28.37 -11.82 19.19
CA ASP A 128 29.75 -12.01 18.73
C ASP A 128 30.71 -12.30 19.90
N THR A 129 30.42 -11.79 21.12
CA THR A 129 31.28 -12.03 22.30
C THR A 129 31.11 -13.43 22.90
N ALA A 130 29.95 -14.06 22.74
CA ALA A 130 29.71 -15.42 23.24
C ALA A 130 30.46 -16.49 22.41
N SER A 131 30.58 -16.30 21.10
CA SER A 131 31.38 -17.20 20.24
C SER A 131 32.88 -17.02 20.46
N GLU A 132 33.32 -15.82 20.78
CA GLU A 132 34.75 -15.52 21.01
C GLU A 132 35.21 -15.92 22.42
N LYS A 133 34.36 -15.81 23.45
CA LYS A 133 34.65 -16.31 24.80
C LYS A 133 34.71 -17.83 24.88
N LYS A 134 33.89 -18.57 24.12
CA LYS A 134 33.97 -20.04 24.06
C LYS A 134 35.29 -20.57 23.48
N ALA A 135 36.04 -19.74 22.75
CA ALA A 135 37.35 -20.13 22.21
C ALA A 135 38.52 -19.81 23.16
N LYS A 136 38.33 -18.98 24.20
CA LYS A 136 39.42 -18.52 25.07
C LYS A 136 39.37 -19.03 26.51
N ASP A 137 38.25 -19.60 26.95
CA ASP A 137 38.10 -20.00 28.36
C ASP A 137 38.40 -21.48 28.60
N LYS A 138 39.70 -21.81 28.60
CA LYS A 138 40.27 -22.88 29.42
C LYS A 138 41.13 -22.22 30.50
N GLY A 139 40.49 -21.74 31.57
CA GLY A 139 41.12 -21.62 32.89
C GLY A 139 41.40 -20.21 33.40
N LYS A 140 40.38 -19.51 33.90
CA LYS A 140 40.40 -18.88 35.25
C LYS A 140 39.04 -18.23 35.56
N PRO A 141 38.51 -18.37 36.79
CA PRO A 141 37.30 -17.66 37.21
C PRO A 141 37.64 -16.19 37.50
N GLU A 142 37.28 -15.29 36.59
CA GLU A 142 37.32 -13.83 36.84
C GLU A 142 35.89 -13.30 37.09
N THR A 143 35.76 -12.60 38.22
CA THR A 143 34.58 -11.85 38.66
C THR A 143 34.14 -10.82 37.62
N PRO A 144 32.84 -10.70 37.29
CA PRO A 144 32.37 -9.80 36.23
C PRO A 144 32.40 -8.34 36.71
N PRO A 145 33.16 -7.44 36.08
CA PRO A 145 33.16 -6.04 36.45
C PRO A 145 32.15 -5.27 35.57
N TYR A 146 31.36 -4.41 36.21
CA TYR A 146 30.51 -3.36 35.65
C TYR A 146 29.22 -3.80 34.90
N SER A 147 28.12 -3.77 35.63
CA SER A 147 26.78 -3.62 35.05
C SER A 147 26.63 -2.20 34.50
N LEU A 148 26.84 -2.02 33.18
CA LEU A 148 26.58 -0.76 32.50
C LEU A 148 25.08 -0.45 32.61
N LYS A 149 24.70 0.54 33.43
CA LYS A 149 23.32 1.06 33.48
C LYS A 149 23.00 1.67 32.11
N VAL A 150 22.32 0.90 31.27
CA VAL A 150 21.80 1.39 29.99
C VAL A 150 20.82 2.51 30.31
N PRO A 151 21.02 3.75 29.82
CA PRO A 151 20.09 4.83 30.06
C PRO A 151 18.70 4.42 29.59
N ALA A 152 17.69 4.71 30.43
CA ALA A 152 16.30 4.42 30.12
C ALA A 152 16.00 4.95 28.71
N THR A 153 15.49 4.07 27.85
CA THR A 153 15.18 4.42 26.46
C THR A 153 14.33 5.67 26.48
N PRO A 154 14.69 6.73 25.72
CA PRO A 154 13.82 7.89 25.59
C PRO A 154 12.46 7.35 25.16
N ARG A 155 11.44 7.64 25.98
CA ARG A 155 10.07 7.30 25.65
C ARG A 155 9.81 8.03 24.34
N ILE A 156 9.70 7.28 23.24
CA ILE A 156 9.29 7.86 21.95
C ILE A 156 7.87 8.35 22.20
N GLU A 157 7.74 9.61 22.60
CA GLU A 157 6.45 10.27 22.72
C GLU A 157 5.78 10.20 21.36
N ASN A 158 4.47 9.95 21.37
CA ASN A 158 3.65 9.74 20.18
C ASN A 158 3.94 10.83 19.14
N THR A 159 4.78 10.51 18.15
CA THR A 159 5.15 11.46 17.12
C THR A 159 3.93 11.74 16.26
N THR A 160 3.80 12.98 15.78
CA THR A 160 2.71 13.43 14.90
C THR A 160 2.49 12.50 13.69
N GLY A 161 3.55 11.82 13.23
CA GLY A 161 3.50 10.85 12.13
C GLY A 161 2.61 9.64 12.39
N GLU A 162 2.57 9.13 13.62
CA GLU A 162 1.78 7.93 13.95
C GLU A 162 0.27 8.20 13.86
N LYS A 163 -0.17 9.35 14.39
CA LYS A 163 -1.57 9.79 14.29
C LYS A 163 -1.96 9.96 12.82
N PHE A 164 -1.08 10.52 12.02
CA PHE A 164 -1.29 10.71 10.59
C PHE A 164 -1.46 9.37 9.85
N GLU A 165 -0.59 8.39 10.08
CA GLU A 165 -0.65 7.07 9.42
C GLU A 165 -1.89 6.29 9.82
N LYS A 166 -2.27 6.33 11.10
CA LYS A 166 -3.52 5.75 11.58
C LYS A 166 -4.73 6.41 10.90
N ASN A 167 -4.78 7.74 10.87
CA ASN A 167 -5.87 8.46 10.23
C ASN A 167 -5.97 8.14 8.75
N LEU A 168 -4.83 8.00 8.06
CA LEU A 168 -4.82 7.65 6.65
C LEU A 168 -5.35 6.23 6.40
N LEU A 169 -4.97 5.25 7.22
CA LEU A 169 -5.50 3.90 7.14
C LEU A 169 -7.02 3.88 7.38
N LEU A 170 -7.49 4.66 8.36
CA LEU A 170 -8.92 4.81 8.63
C LEU A 170 -9.67 5.48 7.48
N ILE A 171 -9.08 6.51 6.86
CA ILE A 171 -9.63 7.14 5.64
C ILE A 171 -9.72 6.10 4.52
N GLY A 172 -8.67 5.31 4.29
CA GLY A 172 -8.67 4.26 3.27
C GLY A 172 -9.73 3.17 3.52
N ILE A 173 -9.95 2.77 4.77
CA ILE A 173 -11.03 1.83 5.12
C ILE A 173 -12.40 2.50 4.92
N GLY A 174 -12.55 3.76 5.34
CA GLY A 174 -13.78 4.53 5.18
C GLY A 174 -14.16 4.69 3.72
N THR A 175 -13.22 5.06 2.85
CA THR A 175 -13.45 5.18 1.41
C THR A 175 -13.67 3.82 0.76
N GLY A 176 -12.99 2.78 1.26
CA GLY A 176 -13.19 1.39 0.84
C GLY A 176 -14.62 0.88 1.04
N LEU A 177 -15.34 1.40 2.06
CA LEU A 177 -16.76 1.12 2.29
C LEU A 177 -17.68 2.17 1.62
N GLY A 178 -17.24 3.42 1.58
CA GLY A 178 -18.00 4.54 1.02
C GLY A 178 -18.22 4.42 -0.48
N VAL A 179 -17.20 4.03 -1.24
CA VAL A 179 -17.28 3.84 -2.71
C VAL A 179 -18.35 2.81 -3.10
N PRO A 180 -18.32 1.55 -2.60
CA PRO A 180 -19.38 0.57 -2.86
C PRO A 180 -20.77 1.06 -2.44
N THR A 181 -20.86 1.76 -1.31
CA THR A 181 -22.14 2.30 -0.81
C THR A 181 -22.71 3.35 -1.76
N MET A 182 -21.88 4.27 -2.26
CA MET A 182 -22.30 5.25 -3.26
C MET A 182 -22.75 4.59 -4.55
N VAL A 183 -22.02 3.57 -5.03
CA VAL A 183 -22.43 2.81 -6.22
C VAL A 183 -23.78 2.11 -6.00
N PHE A 184 -23.98 1.51 -4.83
CA PHE A 184 -25.27 0.93 -4.47
C PHE A 184 -26.40 1.97 -4.55
N LEU A 185 -26.22 3.15 -3.94
CA LEU A 185 -27.23 4.21 -3.98
C LEU A 185 -27.50 4.71 -5.41
N ILE A 186 -26.46 4.83 -6.24
CA ILE A 186 -26.58 5.18 -7.66
C ILE A 186 -27.42 4.13 -8.40
N LEU A 187 -27.18 2.84 -8.15
CA LEU A 187 -27.91 1.75 -8.77
C LEU A 187 -29.36 1.64 -8.30
N MET A 188 -29.62 1.98 -7.04
CA MET A 188 -31.00 2.11 -6.56
C MET A 188 -31.71 3.27 -7.28
N ALA A 189 -31.06 4.42 -7.46
CA ALA A 189 -31.65 5.51 -8.22
C ALA A 189 -31.82 5.18 -9.72
N HIS A 190 -30.86 4.45 -10.30
CA HIS A 190 -30.77 4.18 -11.74
C HIS A 190 -30.35 2.73 -12.02
N PRO A 191 -31.28 1.76 -11.96
CA PRO A 191 -30.94 0.33 -12.08
C PRO A 191 -30.47 -0.09 -13.47
N CYS A 192 -30.87 0.61 -14.53
CA CYS A 192 -30.42 0.32 -15.90
C CYS A 192 -29.10 1.02 -16.29
N LEU A 193 -28.40 1.63 -15.34
CA LEU A 193 -27.21 2.44 -15.61
C LEU A 193 -26.04 1.58 -16.15
N PRO A 194 -25.47 1.89 -17.34
CA PRO A 194 -24.23 1.25 -17.76
C PRO A 194 -23.04 1.77 -16.91
N PRO A 195 -22.02 0.94 -16.63
CA PRO A 195 -21.78 -0.37 -17.23
C PRO A 195 -22.23 -1.54 -16.32
N PHE A 196 -23.09 -1.27 -15.34
CA PHE A 196 -23.48 -2.27 -14.35
C PHE A 196 -24.37 -3.37 -14.96
N LEU A 197 -24.46 -4.50 -14.24
CA LEU A 197 -25.22 -5.68 -14.69
C LEU A 197 -26.69 -5.38 -15.05
N GLY A 198 -27.29 -4.34 -14.47
CA GLY A 198 -28.68 -3.99 -14.68
C GLY A 198 -28.92 -3.45 -16.08
N SER A 199 -27.88 -2.88 -16.71
CA SER A 199 -27.94 -2.51 -18.13
C SER A 199 -28.07 -3.71 -19.08
N VAL A 200 -27.85 -4.93 -18.59
CA VAL A 200 -27.92 -6.21 -19.34
C VAL A 200 -29.24 -6.92 -19.04
N PHE A 201 -29.57 -7.02 -17.76
CA PHE A 201 -30.75 -7.74 -17.31
C PHE A 201 -32.05 -6.94 -17.45
N PHE A 202 -31.96 -5.61 -17.45
CA PHE A 202 -33.11 -4.73 -17.55
C PHE A 202 -33.15 -4.06 -18.91
N THR A 203 -34.34 -4.01 -19.48
CA THR A 203 -34.56 -3.39 -20.79
C THR A 203 -35.11 -1.98 -20.60
N TYR A 204 -34.59 -1.04 -21.39
CA TYR A 204 -35.21 0.26 -21.54
C TYR A 204 -36.42 0.12 -22.46
N VAL A 205 -37.60 0.46 -21.94
CA VAL A 205 -38.80 0.62 -22.76
C VAL A 205 -39.02 2.11 -23.00
N GLY A 206 -38.61 2.55 -24.18
CA GLY A 206 -38.56 3.97 -24.56
C GLY A 206 -37.46 4.76 -23.84
N LYS A 207 -37.48 6.08 -23.99
CA LYS A 207 -36.42 6.99 -23.48
C LYS A 207 -36.45 7.25 -21.97
N LYS A 208 -37.42 6.70 -21.21
CA LYS A 208 -37.68 7.17 -19.83
C LYS A 208 -37.94 6.10 -18.77
N ARG A 209 -38.25 4.84 -19.11
CA ARG A 209 -38.57 3.82 -18.11
C ARG A 209 -37.68 2.59 -18.25
N CYS A 210 -36.96 2.29 -17.18
CA CYS A 210 -36.26 1.04 -16.96
C CYS A 210 -37.26 0.02 -16.43
N ILE A 211 -37.49 -1.08 -17.14
CA ILE A 211 -38.37 -2.15 -16.67
C ILE A 211 -37.52 -3.20 -15.96
N THR A 212 -37.80 -3.41 -14.67
CA THR A 212 -37.19 -4.47 -13.86
C THR A 212 -38.10 -5.69 -13.83
N LEU A 213 -37.55 -6.90 -13.69
CA LEU A 213 -38.30 -8.15 -13.60
C LEU A 213 -38.96 -8.35 -12.21
N GLY A 214 -39.28 -7.26 -11.50
CA GLY A 214 -39.87 -7.26 -10.17
C GLY A 214 -38.90 -6.85 -9.04
N TRP A 215 -39.46 -6.64 -7.85
CA TRP A 215 -38.76 -6.08 -6.68
C TRP A 215 -37.52 -6.87 -6.25
N TRP A 216 -37.61 -8.20 -6.25
CA TRP A 216 -36.47 -9.07 -5.88
C TRP A 216 -35.30 -8.94 -6.85
N SER A 217 -35.57 -8.81 -8.16
CA SER A 217 -34.53 -8.61 -9.17
C SER A 217 -33.79 -7.29 -8.98
N TYR A 218 -34.52 -6.24 -8.60
CA TYR A 218 -33.98 -4.90 -8.36
C TYR A 218 -33.05 -4.87 -7.14
N TRP A 219 -33.47 -5.41 -5.99
CA TRP A 219 -32.62 -5.51 -4.80
C TRP A 219 -31.46 -6.49 -4.96
N GLY A 220 -31.72 -7.66 -5.56
CA GLY A 220 -30.69 -8.64 -5.82
C GLY A 220 -29.57 -8.08 -6.71
N HIS A 221 -29.93 -7.33 -7.75
CA HIS A 221 -28.99 -6.64 -8.61
C HIS A 221 -28.15 -5.61 -7.83
N GLY A 222 -28.80 -4.75 -7.04
CA GLY A 222 -28.12 -3.75 -6.23
C GLY A 222 -27.13 -4.38 -5.24
N LEU A 223 -27.57 -5.38 -4.47
CA LEU A 223 -26.74 -6.09 -3.49
C LEU A 223 -25.57 -6.84 -4.14
N LEU A 224 -25.79 -7.47 -5.29
CA LEU A 224 -24.73 -8.14 -6.04
C LEU A 224 -23.65 -7.14 -6.48
N ASN A 225 -24.05 -5.98 -7.00
CA ASN A 225 -23.09 -4.94 -7.41
C ASN A 225 -22.38 -4.33 -6.21
N PHE A 226 -23.10 -4.06 -5.11
CA PHE A 226 -22.49 -3.61 -3.87
C PHE A 226 -21.41 -4.59 -3.41
N TRP A 227 -21.73 -5.88 -3.36
CA TRP A 227 -20.82 -6.92 -2.93
C TRP A 227 -19.59 -7.05 -3.84
N MET A 228 -19.78 -7.02 -5.17
CA MET A 228 -18.66 -7.04 -6.12
C MET A 228 -17.73 -5.84 -5.91
N HIS A 229 -18.28 -4.62 -5.80
CA HIS A 229 -17.48 -3.42 -5.53
C HIS A 229 -16.77 -3.49 -4.19
N LEU A 230 -17.46 -3.97 -3.16
CA LEU A 230 -16.89 -4.12 -1.83
C LEU A 230 -15.69 -5.06 -1.84
N ASP A 231 -15.83 -6.23 -2.48
CA ASP A 231 -14.76 -7.22 -2.63
C ASP A 231 -13.55 -6.64 -3.37
N MET A 232 -13.76 -5.94 -4.49
CA MET A 232 -12.67 -5.37 -5.29
C MET A 232 -11.97 -4.19 -4.60
N VAL A 233 -12.75 -3.23 -4.10
CA VAL A 233 -12.20 -2.02 -3.49
C VAL A 233 -11.50 -2.36 -2.17
N LEU A 234 -12.07 -3.20 -1.31
CA LEU A 234 -11.38 -3.60 -0.08
C LEU A 234 -10.09 -4.37 -0.37
N GLY A 235 -10.08 -5.25 -1.37
CA GLY A 235 -8.86 -5.95 -1.79
C GLY A 235 -7.79 -4.98 -2.31
N PHE A 236 -8.19 -3.97 -3.08
CA PHE A 236 -7.30 -2.91 -3.56
C PHE A 236 -6.74 -2.06 -2.40
N VAL A 237 -7.61 -1.54 -1.53
CA VAL A 237 -7.22 -0.74 -0.35
C VAL A 237 -6.29 -1.53 0.57
N PHE A 238 -6.55 -2.83 0.78
CA PHE A 238 -5.66 -3.68 1.57
C PHE A 238 -4.28 -3.84 0.93
N THR A 239 -4.22 -4.09 -0.38
CA THR A 239 -2.93 -4.23 -1.07
C THR A 239 -2.15 -2.91 -1.05
N MET A 240 -2.86 -1.79 -1.21
CA MET A 240 -2.26 -0.45 -1.26
C MET A 240 -1.83 0.04 0.11
N PHE A 241 -2.76 0.21 1.05
CA PHE A 241 -2.48 0.76 2.38
C PHE A 241 -1.94 -0.30 3.34
N GLY A 242 -2.47 -1.51 3.27
CA GLY A 242 -2.10 -2.60 4.19
C GLY A 242 -0.73 -3.20 3.87
N LEU A 243 -0.36 -3.33 2.60
CA LEU A 243 0.92 -3.97 2.22
C LEU A 243 1.96 -2.93 1.79
N PHE A 244 1.69 -2.18 0.72
CA PHE A 244 2.72 -1.32 0.12
C PHE A 244 3.02 -0.08 0.99
N PHE A 245 2.00 0.71 1.36
CA PHE A 245 2.16 1.90 2.20
C PHE A 245 2.84 1.56 3.51
N LEU A 246 2.33 0.55 4.19
CA LEU A 246 2.83 0.10 5.47
C LEU A 246 4.30 -0.33 5.36
N SER A 247 4.67 -1.09 4.34
CA SER A 247 6.06 -1.48 4.09
C SER A 247 6.99 -0.29 3.92
N THR A 248 6.57 0.76 3.21
CA THR A 248 7.37 1.97 3.04
C THR A 248 7.50 2.80 4.32
N CYS A 249 6.43 2.88 5.12
CA CYS A 249 6.46 3.54 6.42
C CYS A 249 7.41 2.81 7.38
N LEU A 250 7.40 1.48 7.39
CA LEU A 250 8.31 0.69 8.21
C LEU A 250 9.77 0.89 7.84
N LEU A 251 10.10 0.90 6.55
CA LEU A 251 11.45 1.21 6.09
C LEU A 251 11.89 2.60 6.57
N HIS A 252 11.00 3.60 6.48
CA HIS A 252 11.27 4.95 6.95
C HIS A 252 11.51 5.00 8.47
N ASP A 253 10.64 4.37 9.25
CA ASP A 253 10.72 4.36 10.72
C ASP A 253 11.95 3.60 11.21
N TYR A 254 12.31 2.49 10.57
CA TYR A 254 13.54 1.77 10.90
C TYR A 254 14.80 2.59 10.60
N LEU A 255 14.80 3.38 9.51
CA LEU A 255 15.89 4.34 9.26
C LEU A 255 15.98 5.38 10.38
N GLU A 256 14.84 5.88 10.86
CA GLU A 256 14.81 6.86 11.94
C GLU A 256 15.31 6.28 13.27
N VAL A 257 14.90 5.05 13.61
CA VAL A 257 15.38 4.34 14.80
C VAL A 257 16.89 4.06 14.70
N LEU A 258 17.39 3.61 13.55
CA LEU A 258 18.82 3.39 13.35
C LEU A 258 19.62 4.70 13.47
N ASN A 259 19.11 5.79 12.88
CA ASN A 259 19.75 7.09 12.97
C ASN A 259 19.76 7.64 14.41
N SER A 260 18.68 7.41 15.17
CA SER A 260 18.55 7.87 16.56
C SER A 260 19.41 7.07 17.54
N ASN A 261 19.75 5.82 17.22
CA ASN A 261 20.69 5.00 18.01
C ASN A 261 22.17 5.27 17.65
N PHE A 262 22.43 6.00 16.58
CA PHE A 262 23.78 6.39 16.16
C PHE A 262 24.56 7.37 17.06
N PRO A 263 23.96 8.23 17.94
CA PRO A 263 24.70 9.13 18.83
C PRO A 263 25.74 8.43 19.71
N LEU A 264 25.53 7.15 20.03
CA LEU A 264 26.50 6.30 20.73
C LEU A 264 27.85 6.20 19.98
N ILE A 265 27.84 6.35 18.65
CA ILE A 265 29.04 6.39 17.81
C ILE A 265 29.70 7.78 17.82
N LYS A 266 28.92 8.86 18.00
CA LYS A 266 29.44 10.24 18.07
C LYS A 266 30.26 10.48 19.35
N THR A 267 29.92 9.83 20.46
CA THR A 267 30.61 9.98 21.76
C THR A 267 32.02 9.36 21.82
N GLY A 268 32.56 8.84 20.71
CA GLY A 268 33.97 8.43 20.62
C GLY A 268 34.31 7.07 21.25
N LYS A 269 33.47 6.54 22.14
CA LYS A 269 33.58 5.19 22.71
C LYS A 269 33.04 4.13 21.74
N ILE A 270 33.76 3.92 20.64
CA ILE A 270 33.48 2.82 19.72
C ILE A 270 34.14 1.56 20.26
N ASP A 271 33.45 0.84 21.15
CA ASP A 271 33.81 -0.54 21.46
C ASP A 271 33.37 -1.46 20.30
N SER A 272 33.90 -2.69 20.23
CA SER A 272 33.54 -3.70 19.21
C SER A 272 32.02 -3.95 19.09
N VAL A 273 31.27 -3.64 20.15
CA VAL A 273 29.80 -3.67 20.24
C VAL A 273 29.11 -2.67 19.29
N SER A 274 29.81 -1.68 18.73
CA SER A 274 29.19 -0.59 17.94
C SER A 274 28.94 -0.91 16.44
N LEU A 275 29.22 -2.13 15.96
CA LEU A 275 28.91 -2.50 14.56
C LEU A 275 27.40 -2.76 14.35
N SER A 276 26.61 -2.75 15.42
CA SER A 276 25.18 -3.03 15.41
C SER A 276 24.36 -2.17 14.42
N PRO A 277 24.49 -0.82 14.36
CA PRO A 277 23.65 -0.01 13.48
C PRO A 277 24.00 -0.22 12.00
N LEU A 278 25.27 -0.53 11.72
CA LEU A 278 25.76 -0.81 10.37
C LEU A 278 25.21 -2.15 9.86
N ARG A 279 25.17 -3.18 10.71
CA ARG A 279 24.52 -4.47 10.39
C ARG A 279 23.01 -4.28 10.24
N GLY A 280 22.39 -3.45 11.10
CA GLY A 280 20.98 -3.03 10.97
C GLY A 280 20.67 -2.41 9.61
N TYR A 281 21.54 -1.53 9.11
CA TYR A 281 21.37 -0.94 7.78
C TYR A 281 21.45 -1.99 6.65
N ARG A 282 22.33 -2.98 6.75
CA ARG A 282 22.39 -4.09 5.78
C ARG A 282 21.09 -4.91 5.76
N TYR A 283 20.47 -5.14 6.92
CA TYR A 283 19.15 -5.77 6.97
C TYR A 283 18.09 -4.91 6.29
N LEU A 284 18.13 -3.58 6.44
CA LEU A 284 17.22 -2.69 5.69
C LEU A 284 17.42 -2.73 4.18
N GLN A 285 18.66 -2.88 3.70
CA GLN A 285 18.91 -3.06 2.27
C GLN A 285 18.33 -4.37 1.74
N ILE A 286 18.36 -5.45 2.54
CA ILE A 286 17.71 -6.70 2.17
C ILE A 286 16.20 -6.53 2.13
N LEU A 287 15.64 -5.83 3.13
CA LEU A 287 14.21 -5.58 3.22
C LEU A 287 13.71 -4.69 2.07
N GLU A 288 14.46 -3.65 1.70
CA GLU A 288 14.17 -2.80 0.55
C GLU A 288 14.16 -3.60 -0.76
N LYS A 289 15.10 -4.53 -0.95
CA LYS A 289 15.06 -5.45 -2.10
C LYS A 289 13.81 -6.32 -2.11
N GLN A 290 13.35 -6.82 -0.95
CA GLN A 290 12.11 -7.59 -0.86
C GLN A 290 10.88 -6.76 -1.19
N VAL A 291 10.81 -5.50 -0.71
CA VAL A 291 9.75 -4.56 -1.10
C VAL A 291 9.75 -4.33 -2.60
N ASN A 292 10.92 -4.10 -3.19
CA ASN A 292 11.04 -3.90 -4.64
C ASN A 292 10.66 -5.16 -5.42
N GLU A 293 11.05 -6.35 -4.98
CA GLU A 293 10.67 -7.61 -5.64
C GLU A 293 9.15 -7.82 -5.65
N CYS A 294 8.48 -7.50 -4.53
CA CYS A 294 7.03 -7.62 -4.42
C CYS A 294 6.27 -6.64 -5.32
N PHE A 295 6.71 -5.38 -5.38
CA PHE A 295 5.88 -4.29 -5.93
C PHE A 295 6.38 -3.67 -7.23
N ARG A 296 7.69 -3.72 -7.55
CA ARG A 296 8.29 -2.97 -8.67
C ARG A 296 7.74 -3.35 -10.04
N ARG A 297 7.58 -4.65 -10.30
CA ARG A 297 7.40 -5.17 -11.66
C ARG A 297 6.00 -4.94 -12.23
N HIS A 298 4.97 -5.24 -11.44
CA HIS A 298 3.58 -5.22 -11.92
C HIS A 298 2.68 -4.31 -11.09
N TYR A 299 2.83 -4.35 -9.76
CA TYR A 299 1.95 -3.63 -8.86
C TYR A 299 2.07 -2.12 -9.01
N PHE A 300 3.30 -1.59 -8.95
CA PHE A 300 3.52 -0.15 -8.97
C PHE A 300 3.08 0.49 -10.30
N PRO A 301 3.44 -0.04 -11.49
CA PRO A 301 2.97 0.52 -12.75
C PRO A 301 1.44 0.49 -12.88
N LEU A 302 0.80 -0.60 -12.45
CA LEU A 302 -0.66 -0.71 -12.50
C LEU A 302 -1.34 0.28 -11.55
N PHE A 303 -0.85 0.38 -10.32
CA PHE A 303 -1.34 1.34 -9.33
C PHE A 303 -1.15 2.78 -9.81
N LEU A 304 0.07 3.14 -10.20
CA LEU A 304 0.40 4.51 -10.57
C LEU A 304 -0.34 4.93 -11.84
N GLY A 305 -0.29 4.10 -12.89
CA GLY A 305 -0.98 4.37 -14.15
C GLY A 305 -2.50 4.39 -13.97
N GLY A 306 -3.05 3.40 -13.28
CA GLY A 306 -4.49 3.30 -13.02
C GLY A 306 -5.03 4.46 -12.20
N MET A 307 -4.39 4.78 -11.06
CA MET A 307 -4.83 5.89 -10.21
C MET A 307 -4.67 7.25 -10.91
N THR A 308 -3.61 7.45 -11.69
CA THR A 308 -3.40 8.67 -12.48
C THR A 308 -4.50 8.81 -13.53
N ALA A 309 -4.78 7.76 -14.31
CA ALA A 309 -5.86 7.77 -15.29
C ALA A 309 -7.23 8.06 -14.64
N LEU A 310 -7.57 7.36 -13.56
CA LEU A 310 -8.81 7.59 -12.82
C LEU A 310 -8.94 9.03 -12.33
N THR A 311 -7.86 9.58 -11.78
CA THR A 311 -7.84 10.96 -11.28
C THR A 311 -8.04 11.97 -12.41
N ILE A 312 -7.39 11.77 -13.57
CA ILE A 312 -7.58 12.61 -14.76
C ILE A 312 -9.06 12.61 -15.19
N PHE A 313 -9.65 11.43 -15.34
CA PHE A 313 -11.05 11.31 -15.78
C PHE A 313 -12.03 11.89 -14.75
N CYS A 314 -11.81 11.67 -13.45
CA CYS A 314 -12.68 12.20 -12.41
C CYS A 314 -12.59 13.73 -12.31
N LEU A 315 -11.39 14.31 -12.36
CA LEU A 315 -11.21 15.76 -12.36
C LEU A 315 -11.86 16.41 -13.59
N HIS A 316 -11.67 15.81 -14.77
CA HIS A 316 -12.34 16.25 -15.99
C HIS A 316 -13.87 16.19 -15.84
N ALA A 317 -14.42 15.10 -15.30
CA ALA A 317 -15.86 14.97 -15.04
C ALA A 317 -16.38 16.02 -14.05
N CYS A 318 -15.66 16.30 -12.96
CA CYS A 318 -15.99 17.32 -11.98
C CYS A 318 -16.07 18.72 -12.60
N ILE A 319 -15.19 19.04 -13.55
CA ILE A 319 -15.16 20.36 -14.22
C ILE A 319 -16.24 20.45 -15.31
N ARG A 320 -16.43 19.39 -16.11
CA ARG A 320 -17.21 19.46 -17.35
C ARG A 320 -18.67 19.02 -17.21
N LEU A 321 -18.98 18.18 -16.23
CA LEU A 321 -20.30 17.58 -16.04
C LEU A 321 -21.15 18.12 -14.87
N PRO A 322 -20.86 19.26 -14.21
CA PRO A 322 -21.81 19.87 -13.28
C PRO A 322 -23.19 20.05 -13.92
N GLY A 323 -24.24 19.59 -13.23
CA GLY A 323 -25.63 19.68 -13.69
C GLY A 323 -26.05 18.66 -14.77
N LYS A 324 -25.12 17.91 -15.37
CA LYS A 324 -25.45 16.86 -16.36
C LYS A 324 -25.68 15.49 -15.75
N ILE A 325 -25.06 15.22 -14.62
CA ILE A 325 -25.20 13.95 -13.88
C ILE A 325 -26.03 14.24 -12.62
N PRO A 326 -27.16 13.54 -12.41
CA PRO A 326 -27.96 13.72 -11.21
C PRO A 326 -27.18 13.26 -9.96
N MET A 327 -27.48 13.87 -8.81
CA MET A 327 -27.05 13.35 -7.51
C MET A 327 -27.81 12.04 -7.20
N PRO A 328 -27.19 11.03 -6.58
CA PRO A 328 -25.84 11.04 -5.96
C PRO A 328 -24.68 10.78 -6.94
N GLY A 329 -24.96 10.45 -8.20
CA GLY A 329 -23.95 10.07 -9.20
C GLY A 329 -22.82 11.09 -9.39
N PHE A 330 -23.10 12.38 -9.33
CA PHE A 330 -22.06 13.40 -9.46
C PHE A 330 -21.09 13.42 -8.26
N SER A 331 -21.56 13.16 -7.03
CA SER A 331 -20.75 13.19 -5.80
C SER A 331 -19.64 12.12 -5.76
N TYR A 332 -19.80 11.07 -6.56
CA TYR A 332 -18.85 10.00 -6.71
C TYR A 332 -17.51 10.47 -7.32
N PHE A 333 -17.54 11.33 -8.35
CA PHE A 333 -16.33 11.83 -9.02
C PHE A 333 -15.39 12.64 -8.13
N PRO A 334 -15.84 13.66 -7.36
CA PRO A 334 -14.95 14.41 -6.50
C PRO A 334 -14.37 13.55 -5.37
N MET A 335 -15.13 12.58 -4.85
CA MET A 335 -14.63 11.64 -3.84
C MET A 335 -13.45 10.82 -4.40
N VAL A 336 -13.61 10.22 -5.58
CA VAL A 336 -12.55 9.42 -6.19
C VAL A 336 -11.37 10.28 -6.66
N ALA A 337 -11.62 11.48 -7.19
CA ALA A 337 -10.56 12.41 -7.57
C ALA A 337 -9.71 12.78 -6.35
N PHE A 338 -10.35 13.09 -5.23
CA PHE A 338 -9.68 13.38 -3.97
C PHE A 338 -8.86 12.19 -3.48
N ASP A 339 -9.48 11.00 -3.42
CA ASP A 339 -8.79 9.77 -3.02
C ASP A 339 -7.60 9.48 -3.90
N GLY A 340 -7.72 9.72 -5.21
CA GLY A 340 -6.65 9.55 -6.19
C GLY A 340 -5.48 10.48 -5.97
N VAL A 341 -5.72 11.79 -5.83
CA VAL A 341 -4.68 12.77 -5.56
C VAL A 341 -3.99 12.48 -4.22
N VAL A 342 -4.76 12.25 -3.16
CA VAL A 342 -4.22 11.98 -1.81
C VAL A 342 -3.39 10.71 -1.80
N SER A 343 -3.89 9.64 -2.42
CA SER A 343 -3.18 8.37 -2.55
C SER A 343 -1.89 8.51 -3.35
N LEU A 344 -1.92 9.15 -4.51
CA LEU A 344 -0.74 9.34 -5.35
C LEU A 344 0.34 10.14 -4.61
N LEU A 345 -0.04 11.26 -4.00
CA LEU A 345 0.89 12.12 -3.26
C LEU A 345 1.50 11.39 -2.07
N ILE A 346 0.68 10.84 -1.17
CA ILE A 346 1.20 10.25 0.06
C ILE A 346 2.11 9.05 -0.21
N MET A 347 1.70 8.16 -1.12
CA MET A 347 2.44 6.93 -1.42
C MET A 347 3.80 7.24 -2.05
N THR A 348 3.82 8.15 -3.01
CA THR A 348 5.08 8.53 -3.70
C THR A 348 5.97 9.38 -2.81
N THR A 349 5.42 10.29 -1.99
CA THR A 349 6.19 11.07 -1.02
C THR A 349 6.82 10.19 0.05
N ARG A 350 6.11 9.18 0.59
CA ARG A 350 6.69 8.26 1.57
C ARG A 350 7.81 7.42 0.97
N ALA A 351 7.63 6.90 -0.25
CA ALA A 351 8.67 6.20 -0.97
C ALA A 351 9.92 7.09 -1.22
N ALA A 352 9.73 8.35 -1.58
CA ALA A 352 10.82 9.32 -1.76
C ALA A 352 11.56 9.62 -0.45
N ASN A 353 10.83 9.75 0.66
CA ASN A 353 11.41 10.06 1.97
C ASN A 353 12.34 8.94 2.48
N VAL A 354 12.05 7.66 2.18
CA VAL A 354 12.94 6.54 2.50
C VAL A 354 14.32 6.75 1.90
N ARG A 355 14.38 7.17 0.63
CA ARG A 355 15.65 7.44 -0.06
C ARG A 355 16.40 8.59 0.56
N GLU A 356 15.73 9.72 0.73
CA GLU A 356 16.33 10.95 1.25
C GLU A 356 16.86 10.78 2.67
N LYS A 357 16.10 10.11 3.52
CA LYS A 357 16.53 9.78 4.88
C LYS A 357 17.74 8.86 4.87
N SER A 358 17.77 7.85 3.99
CA SER A 358 18.93 6.95 3.87
C SER A 358 20.19 7.67 3.38
N ILE A 359 20.07 8.59 2.41
CA ILE A 359 21.20 9.42 1.93
C ILE A 359 21.73 10.30 3.06
N SER A 360 20.84 11.01 3.75
CA SER A 360 21.20 11.87 4.88
C SER A 360 21.93 11.10 5.97
N MET A 361 21.43 9.92 6.31
CA MET A 361 22.04 9.04 7.31
C MET A 361 23.43 8.54 6.88
N ILE A 362 23.59 8.03 5.65
CA ILE A 362 24.89 7.59 5.13
C ILE A 362 25.90 8.75 5.13
N ARG A 363 25.49 9.96 4.71
CA ARG A 363 26.35 11.16 4.73
C ARG A 363 26.76 11.54 6.16
N SER A 364 25.82 11.50 7.10
CA SER A 364 26.12 11.75 8.52
C SER A 364 27.13 10.72 9.04
N TRP A 365 27.05 9.46 8.63
CA TRP A 365 27.98 8.42 9.03
C TRP A 365 29.36 8.59 8.38
N SER A 366 29.42 8.94 7.09
CA SER A 366 30.68 9.16 6.39
C SER A 366 31.45 10.38 6.92
N ASN A 367 30.74 11.39 7.41
CA ASN A 367 31.33 12.61 7.93
C ASN A 367 31.77 12.50 9.40
N CYS A 368 31.36 11.44 10.12
CA CYS A 368 31.74 11.23 11.52
C CYS A 368 33.25 10.97 11.66
N GLN A 369 33.95 11.85 12.40
CA GLN A 369 35.40 11.77 12.63
C GLN A 369 35.82 10.42 13.22
N THR A 370 35.03 9.87 14.14
CA THR A 370 35.30 8.60 14.81
C THR A 370 35.27 7.42 13.85
N ILE A 371 34.36 7.43 12.87
CA ILE A 371 34.30 6.43 11.80
C ILE A 371 35.52 6.52 10.90
N LYS A 372 35.99 7.74 10.59
CA LYS A 372 37.16 7.95 9.72
C LYS A 372 38.44 7.31 10.29
N ARG A 373 38.56 7.22 11.62
CA ARG A 373 39.71 6.61 12.31
C ARG A 373 39.77 5.08 12.15
N LYS A 374 38.63 4.40 12.03
CA LYS A 374 38.59 2.94 11.90
C LYS A 374 38.42 2.53 10.44
N HIS A 375 39.50 2.04 9.82
CA HIS A 375 39.55 1.67 8.40
C HIS A 375 38.40 0.72 7.98
N LEU A 376 38.11 -0.31 8.79
CA LEU A 376 37.03 -1.28 8.51
C LEU A 376 35.66 -0.61 8.46
N VAL A 377 35.34 0.23 9.45
CA VAL A 377 34.06 0.94 9.56
C VAL A 377 33.90 1.92 8.39
N LYS A 378 34.97 2.67 8.06
CA LYS A 378 35.01 3.55 6.90
C LYS A 378 34.74 2.78 5.59
N LYS A 379 35.35 1.60 5.41
CA LYS A 379 35.13 0.73 4.24
C LYS A 379 33.68 0.24 4.18
N MET A 380 33.10 -0.16 5.32
CA MET A 380 31.70 -0.57 5.41
C MET A 380 30.74 0.58 5.05
N THR A 381 30.89 1.76 5.65
CA THR A 381 30.02 2.91 5.36
C THR A 381 30.11 3.36 3.90
N LYS A 382 31.32 3.31 3.29
CA LYS A 382 31.49 3.59 1.85
C LYS A 382 30.78 2.59 0.94
N SER A 383 30.59 1.36 1.42
CA SER A 383 29.91 0.30 0.66
C SER A 383 28.38 0.30 0.83
N PHE A 384 27.84 1.26 1.58
CA PHE A 384 26.39 1.43 1.71
C PHE A 384 25.83 2.18 0.51
N VAL A 385 24.75 1.61 -0.01
CA VAL A 385 23.94 2.19 -1.07
C VAL A 385 22.68 2.74 -0.41
N PRO A 386 22.25 3.96 -0.76
CA PRO A 386 20.96 4.49 -0.32
C PRO A 386 19.81 3.54 -0.66
N LEU A 387 18.84 3.43 0.24
CA LEU A 387 17.62 2.66 -0.02
C LEU A 387 16.80 3.37 -1.09
N LYS A 388 16.23 2.64 -2.05
CA LYS A 388 15.41 3.23 -3.10
C LYS A 388 14.21 2.35 -3.42
N VAL A 389 13.01 2.90 -3.27
CA VAL A 389 11.80 2.23 -3.78
C VAL A 389 11.80 2.39 -5.30
N GLN A 390 11.87 1.27 -6.00
CA GLN A 390 11.99 1.24 -7.46
C GLN A 390 10.62 1.30 -8.15
N LEU A 391 10.59 2.03 -9.26
CA LEU A 391 9.41 2.19 -10.11
C LEU A 391 9.80 1.83 -11.55
N GLY A 392 9.42 0.63 -12.00
CA GLY A 392 9.86 0.10 -13.29
C GLY A 392 11.40 0.07 -13.38
N GLY A 393 11.97 0.77 -14.37
CA GLY A 393 13.41 0.95 -14.51
C GLY A 393 14.02 2.06 -13.63
N GLY A 394 13.18 2.92 -13.03
CA GLY A 394 13.58 4.07 -12.23
C GLY A 394 13.45 3.87 -10.72
N PHE A 395 13.51 4.96 -9.97
CA PHE A 395 13.24 5.03 -8.54
C PHE A 395 12.36 6.24 -8.24
N VAL A 396 11.64 6.18 -7.12
CA VAL A 396 10.83 7.31 -6.65
C VAL A 396 11.72 8.32 -5.95
N ASP A 397 11.66 9.58 -6.37
CA ASP A 397 12.37 10.71 -5.77
C ASP A 397 11.42 11.80 -5.27
N LYS A 398 11.97 12.86 -4.67
CA LYS A 398 11.19 13.99 -4.13
C LYS A 398 10.36 14.73 -5.18
N LEU A 399 10.77 14.68 -6.45
CA LEU A 399 10.10 15.38 -7.55
C LEU A 399 9.02 14.52 -8.20
N THR A 400 9.10 13.19 -8.07
CA THR A 400 8.16 12.23 -8.65
C THR A 400 6.68 12.56 -8.32
N PRO A 401 6.29 12.86 -7.06
CA PRO A 401 4.90 13.24 -6.76
C PRO A 401 4.43 14.49 -7.52
N LEU A 402 5.32 15.50 -7.63
CA LEU A 402 5.05 16.76 -8.32
C LEU A 402 4.94 16.53 -9.84
N LEU A 403 5.81 15.70 -10.41
CA LEU A 403 5.77 15.33 -11.83
C LEU A 403 4.47 14.59 -12.18
N ILE A 404 4.03 13.65 -11.33
CA ILE A 404 2.77 12.92 -11.52
C ILE A 404 1.58 13.89 -11.44
N LEU A 405 1.56 14.79 -10.46
CA LEU A 405 0.47 15.76 -10.32
C LEU A 405 0.44 16.75 -11.50
N ASN A 406 1.60 17.26 -11.92
CA ASN A 406 1.71 18.13 -13.09
C ASN A 406 1.26 17.44 -14.38
N PHE A 407 1.63 16.17 -14.56
CA PHE A 407 1.14 15.35 -15.67
C PHE A 407 -0.38 15.19 -15.60
N THR A 408 -0.93 14.86 -14.43
CA THR A 408 -2.38 14.72 -14.20
C THR A 408 -3.12 16.00 -14.60
N VAL A 409 -2.68 17.16 -14.09
CA VAL A 409 -3.30 18.46 -14.40
C VAL A 409 -3.17 18.79 -15.88
N SER A 410 -1.99 18.61 -16.47
CA SER A 410 -1.77 18.84 -17.90
C SER A 410 -2.72 18.00 -18.78
N GLN A 411 -2.91 16.72 -18.45
CA GLN A 411 -3.84 15.85 -19.18
C GLN A 411 -5.30 16.28 -19.00
N VAL A 412 -5.70 16.72 -17.81
CA VAL A 412 -7.04 17.29 -17.59
C VAL A 412 -7.25 18.52 -18.47
N VAL A 413 -6.28 19.43 -18.52
CA VAL A 413 -6.34 20.63 -19.40
C VAL A 413 -6.44 20.22 -20.87
N SER A 414 -5.61 19.28 -21.33
CA SER A 414 -5.69 18.77 -22.70
C SER A 414 -7.06 18.18 -23.03
N LEU A 415 -7.66 17.39 -22.13
CA LEU A 415 -9.01 16.85 -22.31
C LEU A 415 -10.09 17.94 -22.36
N LEU A 416 -9.92 19.03 -21.60
CA LEU A 416 -10.82 20.18 -21.65
C LEU A 416 -10.72 20.94 -22.98
N LEU A 417 -9.51 21.04 -23.56
CA LEU A 417 -9.26 21.73 -24.83
C LEU A 417 -9.67 20.92 -26.07
N LEU A 418 -9.59 19.59 -26.04
CA LEU A 418 -9.94 18.71 -27.16
C LEU A 418 -11.42 18.80 -27.60
N ARG A 419 -12.25 19.57 -26.89
CA ARG A 419 -13.70 19.66 -27.14
C ARG A 419 -14.27 21.09 -26.99
N SER A 420 -13.41 22.11 -27.07
CA SER A 420 -13.84 23.45 -27.49
C SER A 420 -13.94 23.48 -29.01
#